data_AF-A0A1I1GSR4-F1
#
_entry.id   AF-A0A1I1GSR4-F1
#
_cell.length_a   1.000
_cell.length_b   1.000
_cell.length_c   1.000
_cell.angle_alpha   90.00
_cell.angle_beta   90.00
_cell.angle_gamma   90.00
#
_symmetry.space_group_name_H-M   'P 1'
#
loop_
_entity.id
_entity.type
_entity.pdbx_description
1 polymer ?
#
loop_
_entity_poly.entity_id
_entity_poly.type
_entity_poly.pdbx_seq_one_letter_code
_entity_poly.pdbx_strand_id
1 'polypeptide(L)'
;MHAENQHTSHLDSISLLRDALLPNLLKEDEEDILYWAGKELARSFTFSSLEDLIQQTRTVFAGDLTQTKATRKTLHYDWTGLLVTHRLSDKTDPTFSLEAGFLAEGYQQVTGTYTEATYTVYPKKSLVTFLLQSDSQVSLSD
;
A
#
# COMPACT_ATOMS: atom_id res chain seq x y z
N MET A 1 -8.60 -30.28 5.77
CA MET A 1 -8.81 -30.00 4.33
C MET A 1 -10.01 -29.06 4.05
N HIS A 2 -10.89 -28.71 4.99
CA HIS A 2 -12.00 -27.78 4.72
C HIS A 2 -11.72 -26.28 4.98
N ALA A 3 -10.76 -25.94 5.84
CA ALA A 3 -10.43 -24.54 6.16
C ALA A 3 -9.57 -23.86 5.07
N GLU A 4 -8.73 -24.63 4.37
CA GLU A 4 -7.81 -24.12 3.34
C GLU A 4 -8.56 -23.64 2.08
N ASN A 5 -9.67 -24.29 1.72
CA ASN A 5 -10.45 -23.97 0.52
C ASN A 5 -11.35 -22.73 0.65
N GLN A 6 -11.68 -22.28 1.86
CA GLN A 6 -12.52 -21.09 2.04
C GLN A 6 -11.72 -19.79 1.95
N HIS A 7 -10.45 -19.82 2.38
CA HIS A 7 -9.61 -18.63 2.41
C HIS A 7 -9.11 -18.24 1.00
N THR A 8 -8.81 -19.23 0.15
CA THR A 8 -8.42 -19.01 -1.25
C THR A 8 -9.54 -18.39 -2.09
N SER A 9 -10.79 -18.83 -1.89
CA SER A 9 -11.96 -18.29 -2.61
C SER A 9 -12.16 -16.78 -2.45
N HIS A 10 -11.88 -16.24 -1.26
CA HIS A 10 -11.97 -14.80 -1.02
C HIS A 10 -10.84 -14.03 -1.72
N LEU A 11 -9.62 -14.58 -1.70
CA LEU A 11 -8.47 -13.99 -2.40
C LEU A 11 -8.72 -13.97 -3.92
N ASP A 12 -9.22 -15.06 -4.50
CA ASP A 12 -9.55 -15.12 -5.92
C ASP A 12 -10.61 -14.08 -6.31
N SER A 13 -11.60 -13.86 -5.45
CA SER A 13 -12.65 -12.84 -5.68
C SER A 13 -12.09 -11.42 -5.67
N ILE A 14 -11.17 -11.12 -4.73
CA ILE A 14 -10.50 -9.82 -4.66
C ILE A 14 -9.58 -9.64 -5.87
N SER A 15 -8.76 -10.63 -6.21
CA SER A 15 -7.85 -10.56 -7.35
C SER A 15 -8.59 -10.45 -8.69
N LEU A 16 -9.78 -11.07 -8.83
CA LEU A 16 -10.62 -10.86 -10.02
C LEU A 16 -11.02 -9.39 -10.18
N LEU A 17 -11.46 -8.73 -9.11
CA LEU A 17 -11.80 -7.32 -9.17
C LEU A 17 -10.56 -6.46 -9.37
N ARG A 18 -9.50 -6.74 -8.60
CA ARG A 18 -8.35 -5.87 -8.47
C ARG A 18 -7.32 -6.04 -9.58
N ASP A 19 -6.98 -7.28 -9.92
CA ASP A 19 -5.89 -7.60 -10.83
C ASP A 19 -6.38 -8.02 -12.23
N ALA A 20 -7.69 -8.13 -12.44
CA ALA A 20 -8.28 -8.35 -13.77
C ALA A 20 -9.24 -7.23 -14.21
N LEU A 21 -10.22 -6.86 -13.37
CA LEU A 21 -11.20 -5.83 -13.75
C LEU A 21 -10.62 -4.42 -13.76
N LEU A 22 -9.92 -3.98 -12.69
CA LEU A 22 -9.37 -2.62 -12.63
C LEU A 22 -8.36 -2.33 -13.75
N PRO A 23 -7.37 -3.19 -14.07
CA PRO A 23 -6.49 -2.99 -15.22
C PRO A 23 -7.25 -2.84 -16.54
N ASN A 24 -8.34 -3.61 -16.72
CA ASN A 24 -9.16 -3.53 -17.92
C ASN A 24 -9.91 -2.19 -18.04
N LEU A 25 -10.40 -1.66 -16.92
CA LEU A 25 -11.14 -0.40 -16.87
C LEU A 25 -10.23 0.83 -16.97
N LEU A 26 -9.10 0.80 -16.26
CA LEU A 26 -8.23 1.97 -16.07
C LEU A 26 -7.08 2.04 -17.08
N LYS A 27 -6.67 0.89 -17.64
CA LYS A 27 -5.66 0.78 -18.71
C LYS A 27 -4.36 1.52 -18.36
N GLU A 28 -3.86 2.36 -19.26
CA GLU A 28 -2.59 3.08 -19.09
C GLU A 28 -2.54 4.00 -17.85
N ASP A 29 -3.69 4.45 -17.34
CA ASP A 29 -3.78 5.35 -16.20
C ASP A 29 -4.00 4.61 -14.86
N GLU A 30 -3.95 3.26 -14.86
CA GLU A 30 -4.23 2.44 -13.69
C GLU A 30 -3.43 2.87 -12.46
N GLU A 31 -2.11 3.00 -12.59
CA GLU A 31 -1.25 3.33 -11.46
C GLU A 31 -1.57 4.71 -10.88
N ASP A 32 -1.75 5.72 -11.73
CA ASP A 32 -2.01 7.10 -11.32
C ASP A 32 -3.39 7.25 -10.67
N ILE A 33 -4.42 6.63 -11.28
CA ILE A 33 -5.78 6.65 -10.74
C ILE A 33 -5.84 5.91 -9.41
N LEU A 34 -5.21 4.74 -9.29
CA LEU A 34 -5.18 4.00 -8.04
C LEU A 34 -4.38 4.70 -6.96
N TYR A 35 -3.28 5.36 -7.31
CA TYR A 35 -2.52 6.19 -6.37
C TYR A 35 -3.38 7.32 -5.80
N TRP A 36 -4.06 8.07 -6.68
CA TRP A 36 -4.99 9.11 -6.26
C TRP A 36 -6.14 8.55 -5.42
N ALA A 37 -6.73 7.42 -5.84
CA ALA A 37 -7.82 6.77 -5.12
C ALA A 37 -7.38 6.31 -3.72
N GLY A 38 -6.15 5.83 -3.58
CA GLY A 38 -5.55 5.47 -2.29
C GLY A 38 -5.48 6.67 -1.34
N LYS A 39 -5.02 7.82 -1.84
CA LYS A 39 -5.03 9.07 -1.06
C LYS A 39 -6.45 9.45 -0.67
N GLU A 40 -7.40 9.40 -1.59
CA GLU A 40 -8.80 9.76 -1.31
C GLU A 40 -9.45 8.84 -0.27
N LEU A 41 -9.18 7.54 -0.34
CA LEU A 41 -9.63 6.59 0.67
C LEU A 41 -9.04 6.93 2.04
N ALA A 42 -7.73 7.21 2.14
CA ALA A 42 -7.10 7.58 3.40
C ALA A 42 -7.69 8.86 4.02
N ARG A 43 -8.17 9.82 3.23
CA ARG A 43 -8.86 11.04 3.73
C ARG A 43 -10.20 10.74 4.42
N SER A 44 -10.78 9.58 4.15
CA SER A 44 -12.00 9.12 4.81
C SER A 44 -11.75 8.47 6.17
N PHE A 45 -10.49 8.29 6.56
CA PHE A 45 -10.07 7.77 7.87
C PHE A 45 -9.60 8.90 8.78
N THR A 46 -9.50 8.62 10.07
CA THR A 46 -8.82 9.49 11.04
C THR A 46 -7.76 8.68 11.74
N PHE A 47 -6.50 9.00 11.50
CA PHE A 47 -5.36 8.30 12.10
C PHE A 47 -4.86 9.07 13.32
N SER A 48 -4.89 8.41 14.48
CA SER A 48 -4.47 9.02 15.75
C SER A 48 -2.95 9.05 15.94
N SER A 49 -2.23 8.16 15.25
CA SER A 49 -0.78 8.01 15.32
C SER A 49 -0.25 7.23 14.11
N LEU A 50 1.07 7.15 13.96
CA LEU A 50 1.69 6.31 12.93
C LEU A 50 1.42 4.83 13.19
N GLU A 51 1.41 4.40 14.45
CA GLU A 51 1.09 3.00 14.80
C GLU A 51 -0.34 2.65 14.39
N ASP A 52 -1.28 3.56 14.63
CA ASP A 52 -2.68 3.42 14.20
C ASP A 52 -2.80 3.34 12.67
N LEU A 53 -2.12 4.22 11.92
CA LEU A 53 -2.05 4.14 10.46
C LEU A 53 -1.58 2.76 9.98
N ILE A 54 -0.49 2.24 10.55
CA ILE A 54 0.04 0.92 10.18
C ILE A 54 -0.98 -0.18 10.50
N GLN A 55 -1.62 -0.12 11.67
CA GLN A 55 -2.63 -1.10 12.06
C GLN A 55 -3.87 -1.06 11.16
N GLN A 56 -4.40 0.12 10.84
CA GLN A 56 -5.52 0.29 9.92
C GLN A 56 -5.16 -0.21 8.52
N THR A 57 -3.96 0.11 8.03
CA THR A 57 -3.50 -0.35 6.71
C THR A 57 -3.50 -1.88 6.65
N ARG A 58 -2.92 -2.56 7.65
CA ARG A 58 -2.92 -4.03 7.75
C ARG A 58 -4.32 -4.62 7.73
N THR A 59 -5.28 -3.98 8.40
CA THR A 59 -6.67 -4.42 8.45
C THR A 59 -7.40 -4.21 7.12
N VAL A 60 -7.27 -3.03 6.50
CA VAL A 60 -7.99 -2.67 5.26
C VAL A 60 -7.46 -3.45 4.07
N PHE A 61 -6.14 -3.61 3.95
CA PHE A 61 -5.50 -4.25 2.80
C PHE A 61 -5.07 -5.70 3.04
N ALA A 62 -5.41 -6.28 4.20
CA ALA A 62 -5.17 -7.68 4.54
C ALA A 62 -3.71 -8.14 4.28
N GLY A 63 -2.77 -7.59 5.04
CA GLY A 63 -1.35 -7.95 4.98
C GLY A 63 -0.59 -7.55 6.23
N ASP A 64 0.71 -7.85 6.26
CA ASP A 64 1.62 -7.41 7.32
C ASP A 64 2.61 -6.38 6.79
N LEU A 65 2.63 -5.20 7.43
CA LEU A 65 3.49 -4.07 7.13
C LEU A 65 4.55 -3.93 8.22
N THR A 66 5.81 -4.18 7.90
CA THR A 66 6.91 -4.12 8.87
C THR A 66 7.91 -3.05 8.48
N GLN A 67 8.21 -2.12 9.39
CA GLN A 67 9.24 -1.10 9.14
C GLN A 67 10.63 -1.75 9.12
N THR A 68 11.35 -1.63 8.02
CA THR A 68 12.68 -2.23 7.86
C THR A 68 13.79 -1.19 7.98
N LYS A 69 13.52 0.06 7.65
CA LYS A 69 14.49 1.15 7.74
C LYS A 69 13.79 2.47 7.98
N ALA A 70 14.39 3.30 8.81
CA ALA A 70 13.95 4.68 9.02
C ALA A 70 15.14 5.63 8.98
N THR A 71 14.93 6.77 8.31
CA THR A 71 15.80 7.93 8.38
C THR A 71 14.94 9.15 8.71
N ARG A 72 15.57 10.33 8.81
CA ARG A 72 14.83 11.58 9.06
C ARG A 72 13.80 11.91 7.96
N LYS A 73 14.03 11.49 6.72
CA LYS A 73 13.17 11.85 5.56
C LYS A 73 12.53 10.66 4.87
N THR A 74 12.97 9.45 5.20
CA THR A 74 12.52 8.25 4.49
C THR A 74 12.18 7.14 5.46
N LEU A 75 11.11 6.43 5.15
CA LEU A 75 10.71 5.22 5.84
C LEU A 75 10.54 4.11 4.81
N HIS A 76 11.08 2.94 5.13
CA HIS A 76 10.90 1.73 4.35
C HIS A 76 10.04 0.77 5.12
N TYR A 77 9.01 0.26 4.45
CA TYR A 77 8.15 -0.77 4.98
C TYR A 77 8.07 -1.95 4.02
N ASP A 78 8.26 -3.14 4.56
CA ASP A 78 8.03 -4.38 3.84
C ASP A 78 6.59 -4.82 4.07
N TRP A 79 5.89 -5.13 2.98
CA TRP A 79 4.52 -5.62 2.96
C TRP A 79 4.50 -7.07 2.47
N THR A 80 3.99 -7.94 3.32
CA THR A 80 3.93 -9.39 3.09
C THR A 80 2.57 -9.94 3.50
N GLY A 81 2.33 -11.22 3.26
CA GLY A 81 1.10 -11.91 3.67
C GLY A 81 0.49 -12.74 2.54
N LEU A 82 -0.66 -13.36 2.83
CA LEU A 82 -1.32 -14.26 1.90
C LEU A 82 -1.81 -13.55 0.65
N LEU A 83 -2.41 -12.35 0.77
CA LEU A 83 -2.85 -11.57 -0.38
C LEU A 83 -1.67 -11.17 -1.28
N VAL A 84 -0.57 -10.69 -0.69
CA VAL A 84 0.65 -10.34 -1.44
C VAL A 84 1.21 -11.56 -2.17
N THR A 85 1.31 -12.69 -1.46
CA THR A 85 1.82 -13.92 -2.04
C THR A 85 0.95 -14.40 -3.19
N HIS A 86 -0.38 -14.34 -3.04
CA HIS A 86 -1.34 -14.69 -4.09
C HIS A 86 -1.16 -13.80 -5.32
N ARG A 87 -1.23 -12.48 -5.16
CA ARG A 87 -1.09 -11.51 -6.25
C ARG A 87 0.26 -11.61 -6.97
N LEU A 88 1.35 -11.91 -6.25
CA LEU A 88 2.69 -12.07 -6.83
C LEU A 88 2.98 -13.47 -7.40
N SER A 89 2.14 -14.45 -7.07
CA SER A 89 2.26 -15.81 -7.64
C SER A 89 1.65 -15.89 -9.04
N ASP A 90 0.67 -15.04 -9.32
CA ASP A 90 0.11 -14.86 -10.64
C ASP A 90 1.12 -14.14 -11.54
N LYS A 91 1.20 -14.53 -12.82
CA LYS A 91 2.12 -13.92 -13.81
C LYS A 91 1.68 -12.52 -14.27
N THR A 92 0.76 -11.91 -13.54
CA THR A 92 0.34 -10.52 -13.67
C THR A 92 1.38 -9.66 -12.96
N ASP A 93 1.82 -8.56 -13.57
CA ASP A 93 2.68 -7.56 -12.92
C ASP A 93 1.76 -6.60 -12.15
N PRO A 94 1.44 -6.86 -10.87
CA PRO A 94 0.32 -6.22 -10.21
C PRO A 94 0.77 -4.91 -9.58
N THR A 95 -0.03 -3.87 -9.72
CA THR A 95 0.25 -2.58 -9.08
C THR A 95 -0.10 -2.57 -7.60
N PHE A 96 0.69 -1.84 -6.82
CA PHE A 96 0.44 -1.52 -5.41
C PHE A 96 0.30 0.00 -5.19
N SER A 97 -0.04 0.74 -6.25
CA SER A 97 -0.24 2.19 -6.20
C SER A 97 -1.35 2.60 -5.23
N LEU A 98 -2.39 1.78 -5.08
CA LEU A 98 -3.48 2.03 -4.14
C LEU A 98 -2.98 2.12 -2.69
N GLU A 99 -2.21 1.13 -2.23
CA GLU A 99 -1.60 1.14 -0.90
C GLU A 99 -0.57 2.24 -0.75
N ALA A 100 0.23 2.50 -1.79
CA ALA A 100 1.21 3.59 -1.76
C ALA A 100 0.52 4.95 -1.54
N GLY A 101 -0.56 5.23 -2.28
CA GLY A 101 -1.36 6.44 -2.10
C GLY A 101 -1.97 6.54 -0.71
N PHE A 102 -2.52 5.44 -0.20
CA PHE A 102 -3.10 5.39 1.13
C PHE A 102 -2.07 5.68 2.24
N LEU A 103 -0.89 5.05 2.15
CA LEU A 103 0.21 5.25 3.10
C LEU A 103 0.75 6.68 3.04
N ALA A 104 0.92 7.24 1.85
CA ALA A 104 1.41 8.61 1.65
C ALA A 104 0.50 9.63 2.33
N GLU A 105 -0.81 9.57 2.04
CA GLU A 105 -1.78 10.50 2.62
C GLU A 105 -1.96 10.26 4.13
N GLY A 106 -2.06 9.00 4.57
CA GLY A 106 -2.18 8.70 5.98
C GLY A 106 -0.99 9.20 6.80
N TYR A 107 0.23 9.04 6.27
CA TYR A 107 1.43 9.57 6.93
C TYR A 107 1.44 11.09 6.97
N GLN A 108 1.02 11.74 5.88
CA GLN A 108 0.88 13.19 5.82
C GLN A 108 -0.15 13.71 6.84
N GLN A 109 -1.30 13.05 6.99
CA GLN A 109 -2.31 13.43 7.99
C GLN A 109 -1.76 13.38 9.42
N VAL A 110 -1.00 12.32 9.76
CA VAL A 110 -0.44 12.16 11.10
C VAL A 110 0.69 13.15 11.39
N THR A 111 1.55 13.41 10.39
CA THR A 111 2.78 14.20 10.61
C THR A 111 2.67 15.66 10.21
N GLY A 112 1.63 16.04 9.47
CA GLY A 112 1.47 17.37 8.87
C GLY A 112 2.51 17.71 7.80
N THR A 113 3.31 16.74 7.35
CA THR A 113 4.37 16.94 6.37
C THR A 113 4.03 16.24 5.06
N TYR A 114 4.14 16.97 3.95
CA TYR A 114 3.91 16.40 2.62
C TYR A 114 4.76 15.15 2.43
N THR A 115 4.12 14.06 2.03
CA THR A 115 4.74 12.76 1.91
C THR A 115 4.28 12.09 0.63
N GLU A 116 5.23 11.58 -0.13
CA GLU A 116 5.00 10.72 -1.29
C GLU A 116 5.42 9.30 -0.94
N ALA A 117 4.85 8.32 -1.64
CA ALA A 117 5.19 6.92 -1.45
C ALA A 117 5.37 6.23 -2.80
N THR A 118 6.45 5.48 -2.92
CA THR A 118 6.70 4.58 -4.05
C THR A 118 6.80 3.15 -3.54
N TYR A 119 6.78 2.17 -4.45
CA TYR A 119 6.90 0.77 -4.10
C TYR A 119 7.84 0.03 -5.04
N THR A 120 8.36 -1.11 -4.58
CA THR A 120 9.16 -2.03 -5.39
C THR A 120 8.72 -3.45 -5.08
N VAL A 121 8.43 -4.22 -6.14
CA VAL A 121 7.94 -5.59 -6.02
C VAL A 121 9.09 -6.59 -6.13
N TYR A 122 9.10 -7.59 -5.25
CA TYR A 122 10.06 -8.69 -5.24
C TYR A 122 9.30 -10.04 -5.31
N PRO A 123 8.88 -10.49 -6.51
CA PRO A 123 8.00 -11.66 -6.65
C PRO A 123 8.60 -12.94 -6.05
N LYS A 124 9.91 -13.16 -6.25
CA LYS A 124 10.63 -14.33 -5.71
C LYS A 124 10.66 -14.39 -4.17
N LYS A 125 10.41 -13.27 -3.50
CA LYS A 125 10.37 -13.15 -2.04
C LYS A 125 8.93 -13.00 -1.51
N SER A 126 7.93 -12.98 -2.40
CA SER A 126 6.53 -12.65 -2.07
C SER A 126 6.42 -11.36 -1.23
N LEU A 127 7.17 -10.33 -1.65
CA LEU A 127 7.40 -9.13 -0.87
C LEU A 127 7.20 -7.89 -1.74
N VAL A 128 6.60 -6.86 -1.16
CA VAL A 128 6.63 -5.49 -1.70
C VAL A 128 7.28 -4.59 -0.67
N THR A 129 8.19 -3.71 -1.09
CA THR A 129 8.75 -2.68 -0.20
C THR A 129 8.19 -1.33 -0.60
N PHE A 130 7.52 -0.66 0.33
CA PHE A 130 7.11 0.74 0.21
C PHE A 130 8.21 1.66 0.73
N LEU A 131 8.46 2.74 0.00
CA LEU A 131 9.33 3.84 0.40
C LEU A 131 8.49 5.09 0.53
N LEU A 132 8.32 5.57 1.76
CA LEU A 132 7.71 6.86 2.05
C LEU A 132 8.82 7.91 2.12
N GLN A 133 8.65 9.03 1.43
CA GLN A 133 9.57 10.15 1.42
C GLN A 133 8.81 11.42 1.80
N SER A 134 9.19 11.99 2.94
CA SER A 134 8.59 13.23 3.44
C SER A 134 9.46 14.42 3.04
N ASP A 135 8.81 15.50 2.67
CA ASP A 135 9.51 16.72 2.34
C ASP A 135 10.16 17.32 3.59
N SER A 136 11.26 18.03 3.39
CA SER A 136 11.89 18.73 4.51
C SER A 136 11.13 20.03 4.69
N GLN A 137 10.55 20.32 5.87
CA GLN A 137 10.29 21.72 6.18
C GLN A 137 11.64 22.44 6.10
N VAL A 138 11.85 23.18 5.01
CA VAL A 138 12.86 24.24 4.98
C VAL A 138 12.31 25.24 5.98
N SER A 139 12.94 25.32 7.16
CA SER A 139 12.78 26.48 8.01
C SER A 139 13.23 27.67 7.16
N LEU A 140 12.28 28.46 6.67
CA LEU A 140 12.58 29.85 6.32
C LEU A 140 12.95 30.50 7.66
N SER A 141 14.24 30.49 7.95
CA SER A 141 14.82 31.33 9.00
C SER A 141 14.58 32.78 8.60
N ASP A 142 14.06 33.55 9.56
CA ASP A 142 13.65 34.96 9.52
C ASP A 142 14.36 35.91 8.53
#